data_AF-A0A917UW44-F1
#
_entry.id   AF-A0A917UW44-F1
#
_cell.length_a   1.000
_cell.length_b   1.000
_cell.length_c   1.000
_cell.angle_alpha   90.00
_cell.angle_beta   90.00
_cell.angle_gamma   90.00
#
_symmetry.space_group_name_H-M   'P 1'
#
loop_
_entity.id
_entity.type
_entity.pdbx_description
1 polymer ?
#
loop_
_entity_poly.entity_id
_entity_poly.type
_entity_poly.pdbx_seq_one_letter_code
_entity_poly.pdbx_strand_id
1 'polypeptide(L)'
;MTSDRDIARWWLHSQLLASPRAGAEQVVSSLPAVQAENASQSAGAVATRTTTPRQEDLAAAIASDRVLRTHALRPTWHRFLW
;
A
#
# COMPACT_ATOMS: atom_id res chain seq x y z
N MET A 1 -10.12 -14.97 -25.35
CA MET A 1 -11.00 -14.32 -24.35
C MET A 1 -10.26 -14.33 -23.02
N THR A 2 -10.24 -13.20 -22.31
CA THR A 2 -9.70 -13.13 -20.94
C THR A 2 -10.69 -13.79 -19.98
N SER A 3 -10.22 -14.72 -19.15
CA SER A 3 -11.05 -15.37 -18.13
C SER A 3 -11.01 -14.62 -16.79
N ASP A 4 -11.96 -14.90 -15.89
CA ASP A 4 -11.97 -14.35 -14.52
C ASP A 4 -10.67 -14.66 -13.78
N ARG A 5 -10.07 -15.83 -14.03
CA ARG A 5 -8.79 -16.23 -13.43
C ARG A 5 -7.65 -15.34 -13.91
N ASP A 6 -7.68 -14.93 -15.16
CA ASP A 6 -6.67 -14.03 -15.73
C ASP A 6 -6.79 -12.63 -15.13
N ILE A 7 -8.03 -12.15 -14.96
CA ILE A 7 -8.29 -10.86 -14.28
C ILE A 7 -7.85 -10.91 -12.82
N ALA A 8 -8.16 -11.98 -12.08
CA ALA A 8 -7.77 -12.12 -10.69
C ALA A 8 -6.24 -12.14 -10.52
N ARG A 9 -5.52 -12.86 -11.40
CA ARG A 9 -4.05 -12.84 -11.43
C ARG A 9 -3.50 -11.44 -11.69
N TRP A 10 -4.09 -10.74 -12.67
CA TRP A 10 -3.71 -9.37 -12.98
C TRP A 10 -3.93 -8.44 -11.78
N TRP A 11 -5.09 -8.51 -11.12
CA TRP A 11 -5.38 -7.72 -9.92
C TRP A 11 -4.43 -8.00 -8.76
N LEU A 12 -4.14 -9.26 -8.45
CA LEU A 12 -3.20 -9.61 -7.40
C LEU A 12 -1.79 -9.09 -7.70
N HIS A 13 -1.38 -9.11 -8.97
CA HIS A 13 -0.10 -8.57 -9.40
C HIS A 13 -0.08 -7.03 -9.31
N SER A 14 -1.10 -6.35 -9.84
CA SER A 14 -1.23 -4.88 -9.82
C SER A 14 -1.36 -4.32 -8.41
N GLN A 15 -1.91 -5.09 -7.47
CA GLN A 15 -2.00 -4.72 -6.05
C GLN A 15 -0.78 -5.16 -5.23
N LEU A 16 0.29 -5.64 -5.90
CA LEU A 16 1.56 -6.06 -5.30
C LEU A 16 1.46 -7.25 -4.34
N LEU A 17 0.34 -7.98 -4.35
CA LEU A 17 0.12 -9.18 -3.52
C LEU A 17 0.81 -10.41 -4.14
N ALA A 18 0.97 -10.43 -5.45
CA ALA A 18 1.75 -11.43 -6.19
C ALA A 18 3.04 -10.85 -6.80
N SER A 19 3.41 -9.62 -6.41
CA SER A 19 4.60 -8.89 -6.90
C SER A 19 5.08 -7.89 -5.84
N PRO A 20 5.53 -8.38 -4.67
CA PRO A 20 5.88 -7.52 -3.55
C PRO A 20 7.08 -6.61 -3.87
N ARG A 21 7.13 -5.44 -3.23
CA ARG A 21 8.23 -4.46 -3.37
C ARG A 21 9.25 -4.59 -2.24
N ALA A 22 10.40 -3.94 -2.39
CA ALA A 22 11.47 -4.04 -1.40
C ALA A 22 11.11 -3.37 -0.06
N GLY A 23 10.28 -2.33 -0.08
CA GLY A 23 9.93 -1.57 1.13
C GLY A 23 8.63 -0.79 1.05
N ALA A 24 8.22 -0.26 2.19
CA ALA A 24 6.93 0.41 2.39
C ALA A 24 6.74 1.63 1.47
N GLU A 25 7.77 2.46 1.29
CA GLU A 25 7.71 3.64 0.39
C GLU A 25 7.38 3.23 -1.05
N GLN A 26 8.03 2.18 -1.56
CA GLN A 26 7.79 1.67 -2.92
C GLN A 26 6.36 1.11 -3.08
N VAL A 27 5.80 0.50 -2.02
CA VAL A 27 4.41 0.05 -2.01
C VAL A 27 3.47 1.25 -2.09
N VAL A 28 3.67 2.25 -1.22
CA VAL A 28 2.81 3.44 -1.17
C VAL A 28 2.85 4.23 -2.47
N SER A 29 4.02 4.36 -3.11
CA SER A 29 4.13 5.05 -4.41
C SER A 29 3.60 4.26 -5.60
N SER A 30 3.56 2.93 -5.51
CA SER A 30 3.04 2.06 -6.58
C SER A 30 1.51 1.94 -6.56
N LEU A 31 0.85 2.33 -5.46
CA LEU A 31 -0.60 2.30 -5.33
C LEU A 31 -1.16 3.72 -5.44
N PRO A 32 -2.37 3.91 -5.99
CA PRO A 32 -2.98 5.24 -6.12
C PRO A 32 -3.15 5.95 -4.77
N ALA A 33 -3.50 5.19 -3.73
CA ALA A 33 -3.58 5.64 -2.35
C ALA A 33 -3.71 4.41 -1.41
N VAL A 34 -3.33 4.57 -0.14
CA VAL A 34 -3.60 3.54 0.89
C VAL A 34 -4.53 4.13 1.94
N GLN A 35 -5.73 3.58 2.05
CA GLN A 35 -6.72 4.01 3.05
C GLN A 35 -6.16 3.83 4.48
N ALA A 36 -6.38 4.83 5.33
CA ALA A 36 -5.59 5.08 6.55
C ALA A 36 -6.45 5.57 7.74
N GLU A 37 -7.74 5.20 7.76
CA GLU A 37 -8.61 5.48 8.92
C GLU A 37 -8.11 4.74 10.15
N ASN A 38 -7.76 3.46 9.97
CA ASN A 38 -7.13 2.65 10.99
C ASN A 38 -5.62 2.50 10.69
N ALA A 39 -4.78 3.02 11.58
CA ALA A 39 -3.34 3.06 11.38
C ALA A 39 -2.68 1.67 11.34
N SER A 40 -3.11 0.73 12.19
CA SER A 40 -2.51 -0.62 12.24
C SER A 40 -2.94 -1.48 11.05
N GLN A 41 -4.20 -1.41 10.63
CA GLN A 41 -4.69 -2.13 9.45
C GLN A 41 -3.96 -1.69 8.18
N SER A 42 -3.75 -0.39 8.06
CA SER A 42 -3.05 0.17 6.90
C SER A 42 -1.55 -0.10 6.92
N ALA A 43 -0.91 -0.15 8.10
CA ALA A 43 0.46 -0.66 8.23
C ALA A 43 0.57 -2.13 7.84
N GLY A 44 -0.36 -2.98 8.31
CA GLY A 44 -0.46 -4.38 7.90
C GLY A 44 -0.67 -4.55 6.40
N ALA A 45 -1.54 -3.74 5.78
CA ALA A 45 -1.77 -3.77 4.35
C ALA A 45 -0.53 -3.39 3.53
N VAL A 46 0.27 -2.42 3.98
CA VAL A 46 1.53 -2.08 3.31
C VAL A 46 2.56 -3.20 3.50
N ALA A 47 2.71 -3.72 4.72
CA ALA A 47 3.68 -4.77 5.04
C ALA A 47 3.46 -6.05 4.23
N THR A 48 2.21 -6.48 4.01
CA THR A 48 1.92 -7.70 3.22
C THR A 48 2.27 -7.57 1.73
N ARG A 49 2.60 -6.36 1.27
CA ARG A 49 3.02 -6.03 -0.09
C ARG A 49 4.53 -5.80 -0.20
N THR A 50 5.28 -6.00 0.88
CA THR A 50 6.76 -5.98 0.86
C THR A 50 7.32 -7.40 0.85
N THR A 51 8.56 -7.53 0.37
CA THR A 51 9.29 -8.82 0.35
C THR A 51 9.60 -9.34 1.75
N THR A 52 9.77 -8.44 2.73
CA THR A 52 9.94 -8.74 4.15
C THR A 52 8.90 -7.98 4.95
N PRO A 53 7.73 -8.60 5.26
CA PRO A 53 6.64 -7.91 5.92
C PRO A 53 6.99 -7.44 7.34
N ARG A 54 7.05 -6.12 7.54
CA ARG A 54 7.20 -5.46 8.84
C ARG A 54 6.30 -4.24 8.89
N GLN A 55 5.46 -4.14 9.92
CA GLN A 55 4.50 -3.05 10.02
C GLN A 55 5.19 -1.74 10.44
N GLU A 56 6.25 -1.86 11.22
CA GLU A 56 7.07 -0.75 11.72
C GLU A 56 7.76 0.05 10.60
N ASP A 57 8.03 -0.57 9.44
CA ASP A 57 8.70 0.08 8.31
C ASP A 57 7.89 1.27 7.75
N LEU A 58 6.54 1.21 7.83
CA LEU A 58 5.70 2.33 7.41
C LEU A 58 5.78 3.51 8.39
N ALA A 59 5.96 3.25 9.68
CA ALA A 59 6.08 4.29 10.70
C ALA A 59 7.35 5.12 10.49
N ALA A 60 8.46 4.48 10.11
CA ALA A 60 9.71 5.17 9.78
C ALA A 60 9.53 6.13 8.58
N ALA A 61 8.85 5.68 7.52
CA ALA A 61 8.60 6.52 6.34
C ALA A 61 7.72 7.74 6.65
N ILE A 62 6.71 7.57 7.53
CA ILE A 62 5.86 8.67 8.02
C ILE A 62 6.69 9.64 8.88
N ALA A 63 7.52 9.13 9.80
CA ALA A 63 8.35 9.97 10.66
C ALA A 63 9.42 10.76 9.90
N SER A 64 9.80 10.31 8.70
CA SER A 64 10.70 11.01 7.79
C SER A 64 10.01 11.96 6.81
N ASP A 65 8.72 12.23 6.99
CA ASP A 65 7.88 13.09 6.11
C ASP A 65 7.81 12.64 4.64
N ARG A 66 8.17 11.40 4.32
CA ARG A 66 8.09 10.85 2.96
C ARG A 66 6.71 10.31 2.61
N VAL A 67 5.91 9.99 3.62
CA VAL A 67 4.55 9.50 3.46
C VAL A 67 3.59 10.44 4.20
N LEU A 68 2.79 11.16 3.42
CA LEU A 68 1.79 12.08 3.93
C LEU A 68 0.48 11.34 4.26
N ARG A 69 -0.23 11.77 5.30
CA ARG A 69 -1.61 11.35 5.60
C ARG A 69 -2.57 12.52 5.37
N THR A 70 -3.51 12.37 4.45
CA THR A 70 -4.50 13.42 4.11
C THR A 70 -5.87 12.83 3.75
N HIS A 71 -6.92 13.64 3.79
CA HIS A 71 -8.22 13.26 3.27
C HIS A 71 -8.22 13.34 1.74
N ALA A 72 -8.70 12.28 1.07
CA ALA A 72 -8.75 12.24 -0.40
C ALA A 72 -10.03 11.57 -0.93
N LEU A 73 -10.03 10.25 -1.05
CA LEU A 73 -11.17 9.52 -1.63
C LEU A 73 -12.26 9.33 -0.58
N ARG A 74 -13.50 9.72 -0.92
CA ARG A 74 -14.71 9.53 -0.09
C ARG A 74 -14.47 9.82 1.41
N PRO A 75 -14.53 11.09 1.78
CA PRO A 75 -13.69 11.82 2.77
C PRO A 75 -13.01 10.98 3.88
N THR A 76 -12.20 9.97 3.52
CA THR A 76 -11.46 9.15 4.49
C THR A 76 -9.97 9.44 4.41
N TRP A 77 -9.26 9.13 5.48
CA TRP A 77 -7.81 9.29 5.54
C TRP A 77 -7.12 8.35 4.56
N HIS A 78 -6.10 8.86 3.86
CA HIS A 78 -5.28 8.11 2.91
C HIS A 78 -3.79 8.48 3.07
N ARG A 79 -2.92 7.54 2.71
CA ARG A 79 -1.47 7.75 2.59
C ARG A 79 -1.05 7.87 1.15
N PHE A 80 -0.15 8.82 0.91
CA PHE A 80 0.50 9.10 -0.37
C PHE A 80 2.00 9.25 -0.15
N LEU A 81 2.79 8.96 -1.18
CA LEU A 81 4.16 9.44 -1.21
C LEU A 81 4.12 10.96 -1.45
N TRP A 82 4.94 11.72 -0.73
CA TRP A 82 5.16 13.14 -0.99
C TRP A 82 6.26 13.33 -2.05
#